data_AF-A0A401TBN9-F1
#
_entry.id   AF-A0A401TBN9-F1
#
_cell.length_a   1.000
_cell.length_b   1.000
_cell.length_c   1.000
_cell.angle_alpha   90.00
_cell.angle_beta   90.00
_cell.angle_gamma   90.00
#
_symmetry.space_group_name_H-M   'P 1'
#
loop_
_entity.id
_entity.type
_entity.pdbx_description
1 polymer ?
#
loop_
_entity_poly.entity_id
_entity_poly.type
_entity_poly.pdbx_seq_one_letter_code
_entity_poly.pdbx_strand_id
1 'polypeptide(L)'
;VLKDLPRIEGRPGASLSPLDFDELERELRARHVDEITPEDVMSAAMYPKVFDDFKDFTAQFGPVECLNTRLFLEGPKIAEVFQVRDQQQRSQQP
;
A
#
# COMPACT_ATOMS: atom_id res chain seq x y z
N VAL A 1 10.52 -33.29 -8.12
CA VAL A 1 9.81 -31.99 -8.16
C VAL A 1 9.02 -31.71 -6.88
N LEU A 2 8.22 -32.63 -6.33
CA LEU A 2 7.49 -32.39 -5.06
C LEU A 2 8.15 -32.98 -3.78
N LYS A 3 9.24 -33.75 -3.91
CA LYS A 3 9.87 -34.48 -2.78
C LYS A 3 8.79 -35.19 -1.95
N ASP A 4 8.64 -34.81 -0.67
CA ASP A 4 7.70 -35.39 0.31
C ASP A 4 6.51 -34.45 0.64
N LEU A 5 6.30 -33.38 -0.15
CA LEU A 5 5.20 -32.46 0.10
C LEU A 5 3.87 -33.07 -0.41
N PRO A 6 2.78 -32.96 0.37
CA PRO A 6 1.49 -33.51 -0.02
C PRO A 6 0.99 -32.80 -1.28
N ARG A 7 0.51 -33.60 -2.23
CA ARG A 7 -0.16 -33.07 -3.42
C ARG A 7 -1.52 -32.54 -3.01
N ILE A 8 -1.80 -31.28 -3.33
CA ILE A 8 -3.14 -30.71 -3.19
C ILE A 8 -3.98 -31.24 -4.35
N GLU A 9 -5.11 -31.87 -4.02
CA GLU A 9 -6.12 -32.30 -4.99
C GLU A 9 -7.35 -31.37 -4.88
N GLY A 10 -7.87 -30.91 -6.03
CA GLY A 10 -8.99 -29.98 -6.08
C GLY A 10 -8.59 -28.50 -6.00
N ARG A 11 -9.54 -27.62 -5.64
CA ARG A 11 -9.35 -26.17 -5.61
C ARG A 11 -8.60 -25.75 -4.33
N PRO A 12 -7.40 -25.16 -4.41
CA PRO A 12 -6.59 -24.83 -3.23
C PRO A 12 -7.29 -23.93 -2.20
N GLY A 13 -8.18 -23.03 -2.66
CA GLY A 13 -8.92 -22.14 -1.77
C GLY A 13 -10.11 -22.78 -1.03
N ALA A 14 -10.46 -24.04 -1.30
CA ALA A 14 -11.60 -24.68 -0.64
C ALA A 14 -11.35 -25.00 0.84
N SER A 15 -10.09 -25.19 1.23
CA SER A 15 -9.68 -25.47 2.61
C SER A 15 -9.23 -24.22 3.37
N LEU A 16 -9.23 -23.05 2.73
CA LEU A 16 -8.84 -21.80 3.39
C LEU A 16 -9.97 -21.30 4.27
N SER A 17 -9.61 -20.90 5.49
CA SER A 17 -10.54 -20.23 6.39
C SER A 17 -10.96 -18.88 5.81
N PRO A 18 -12.22 -18.44 6.03
CA PRO A 18 -12.64 -17.10 5.70
C PRO A 18 -11.77 -16.06 6.42
N LEU A 19 -11.42 -14.98 5.72
CA LEU A 19 -10.75 -13.83 6.32
C LEU A 19 -11.80 -12.91 6.96
N ASP A 20 -11.54 -12.46 8.19
CA ASP A 20 -12.33 -11.45 8.87
C ASP A 20 -11.82 -10.05 8.50
N PHE A 21 -12.58 -9.34 7.68
CA PHE A 21 -12.22 -8.00 7.23
C PHE A 21 -12.44 -6.94 8.30
N ASP A 22 -13.40 -7.13 9.22
CA ASP A 22 -13.69 -6.18 10.29
C ASP A 22 -12.57 -6.20 11.34
N GLU A 23 -12.08 -7.40 11.64
CA GLU A 23 -10.90 -7.57 12.50
C GLU A 23 -9.66 -6.93 11.87
N LEU A 24 -9.40 -7.21 10.59
CA LEU A 24 -8.26 -6.64 9.87
C LEU A 24 -8.32 -5.11 9.81
N GLU A 25 -9.49 -4.53 9.55
CA GLU A 25 -9.68 -3.08 9.56
C GLU A 25 -9.36 -2.47 10.93
N ARG A 26 -9.84 -3.10 12.01
CA ARG A 26 -9.56 -2.65 13.38
C ARG A 26 -8.07 -2.72 13.71
N GLU A 27 -7.38 -3.79 13.29
CA GLU A 27 -5.94 -3.91 13.47
C GLU A 27 -5.19 -2.82 12.70
N LEU A 28 -5.57 -2.54 11.46
CA LEU A 28 -4.95 -1.51 10.63
C LEU A 28 -5.12 -0.11 11.25
N ARG A 29 -6.32 0.20 11.75
CA ARG A 29 -6.60 1.48 12.44
C ARG A 29 -5.85 1.62 13.76
N ALA A 30 -5.50 0.51 14.42
CA ALA A 30 -4.70 0.53 15.64
C ALA A 30 -3.20 0.69 15.35
N ARG A 31 -2.71 0.14 14.23
CA ARG A 31 -1.30 0.16 13.84
C ARG A 31 -0.90 1.47 13.15
N HIS A 32 -1.78 2.05 12.35
CA HIS A 32 -1.49 3.26 11.58
C HIS A 32 -2.30 4.45 12.11
N VAL A 33 -1.68 5.64 12.12
CA VAL A 33 -2.30 6.89 12.62
C VAL A 33 -3.23 7.51 11.57
N ASP A 34 -3.04 7.17 10.30
CA ASP A 34 -3.81 7.69 9.17
C ASP A 34 -5.20 7.05 9.07
N GLU A 35 -6.12 7.75 8.40
CA GLU A 35 -7.41 7.17 8.03
C GLU A 35 -7.19 5.94 7.13
N ILE A 36 -7.78 4.81 7.53
CA ILE A 36 -7.79 3.56 6.76
C ILE A 36 -9.05 3.53 5.91
N THR A 37 -8.89 3.38 4.60
CA THR A 37 -10.01 3.22 3.65
C THR A 37 -10.32 1.74 3.39
N PRO A 38 -11.49 1.40 2.80
CA PRO A 38 -11.79 0.02 2.41
C PRO A 38 -10.76 -0.58 1.43
N GLU A 39 -10.18 0.24 0.54
CA GLU A 39 -9.14 -0.16 -0.39
C GLU A 39 -7.84 -0.54 0.32
N ASP A 40 -7.52 0.13 1.43
CA ASP A 40 -6.38 -0.20 2.28
C ASP A 40 -6.55 -1.59 2.92
N VAL A 41 -7.75 -1.89 3.43
CA VAL A 41 -8.07 -3.21 4.01
C VAL A 41 -7.89 -4.32 2.96
N MET A 42 -8.36 -4.09 1.73
CA MET A 42 -8.17 -5.04 0.63
C MET A 42 -6.70 -5.19 0.24
N SER A 43 -5.94 -4.10 0.23
CA SER A 43 -4.51 -4.11 -0.09
C SER A 43 -3.71 -4.88 0.96
N ALA A 44 -4.03 -4.70 2.24
CA ALA A 44 -3.45 -5.45 3.35
C ALA A 44 -3.85 -6.95 3.32
N ALA A 45 -5.10 -7.26 2.95
CA ALA A 45 -5.56 -8.64 2.82
C ALA A 45 -4.82 -9.40 1.71
N MET A 46 -4.49 -8.73 0.61
CA MET A 46 -3.77 -9.33 -0.53
C MET A 46 -2.25 -9.35 -0.32
N TYR A 47 -1.68 -8.28 0.23
CA TYR A 47 -0.24 -8.07 0.34
C TYR A 47 0.13 -7.43 1.68
N PRO A 48 -0.02 -8.13 2.82
CA PRO A 48 0.07 -7.54 4.16
C PRO A 48 1.41 -6.85 4.40
N LYS A 49 2.52 -7.53 4.09
CA LYS A 49 3.87 -6.96 4.24
C LYS A 49 4.09 -5.73 3.35
N VAL A 50 3.64 -5.79 2.11
CA VAL A 50 3.86 -4.69 1.14
C VAL A 50 3.06 -3.46 1.56
N PHE A 51 1.84 -3.68 2.07
CA PHE A 51 1.00 -2.62 2.59
C PHE A 51 1.62 -1.97 3.85
N ASP A 52 2.10 -2.76 4.79
CA ASP A 52 2.79 -2.25 5.99
C ASP A 52 4.03 -1.42 5.57
N ASP A 53 4.88 -1.96 4.69
CA ASP A 53 6.05 -1.24 4.14
C ASP A 53 5.63 0.07 3.44
N PHE A 54 4.49 0.09 2.73
CA PHE A 54 3.95 1.27 2.06
C PHE A 54 3.43 2.34 3.04
N LYS A 55 2.74 1.94 4.12
CA LYS A 55 2.27 2.87 5.15
C LYS A 55 3.44 3.47 5.94
N ASP A 56 4.45 2.66 6.28
CA ASP A 56 5.66 3.16 6.92
C ASP A 56 6.40 4.17 6.03
N PHE A 57 6.50 3.88 4.73
CA PHE A 57 7.10 4.79 3.75
C PHE A 57 6.32 6.11 3.65
N THR A 58 4.99 6.03 3.57
CA THR A 58 4.12 7.22 3.48
C THR A 58 4.19 8.05 4.77
N ALA A 59 4.25 7.42 5.94
CA ALA A 59 4.41 8.10 7.22
C ALA A 59 5.76 8.83 7.33
N GLN A 60 6.83 8.27 6.74
CA GLN A 60 8.16 8.85 6.77
C GLN A 60 8.34 10.00 5.76
N PHE A 61 7.86 9.83 4.52
CA PHE A 61 8.15 10.75 3.40
C PHE A 61 6.96 11.61 2.97
N GLY A 62 5.77 11.35 3.51
CA GLY A 62 4.53 12.01 3.10
C GLY A 62 4.09 11.61 1.68
N PRO A 63 3.15 12.36 1.08
CA PRO A 63 2.59 12.06 -0.23
C PRO A 63 3.58 12.36 -1.37
N VAL A 64 4.46 11.41 -1.65
CA VAL A 64 5.47 11.52 -2.74
C VAL A 64 4.86 11.44 -4.15
N GLU A 65 3.59 11.03 -4.27
CA GLU A 65 2.86 10.95 -5.54
C GLU A 65 2.62 12.32 -6.21
N CYS A 66 2.81 13.41 -5.45
CA CYS A 66 2.74 14.77 -5.95
C CYS A 66 4.04 15.23 -6.66
N LEU A 67 5.12 14.45 -6.56
CA LEU A 67 6.39 14.75 -7.20
C LEU A 67 6.36 14.32 -8.67
N ASN A 68 7.04 15.07 -9.53
CA ASN A 68 7.25 14.61 -10.91
C ASN A 68 8.19 13.38 -10.92
N THR A 69 8.04 12.52 -11.92
CA THR A 69 8.78 11.23 -12.00
C THR A 69 10.29 11.41 -11.91
N ARG A 70 10.85 12.48 -12.48
CA ARG A 70 12.29 12.76 -12.42
C ARG A 70 12.73 13.07 -10.99
N LEU A 71 12.02 13.96 -10.29
CA LEU A 71 12.32 14.34 -8.91
C LEU A 71 12.14 13.17 -7.94
N PHE A 72 11.15 12.31 -8.17
CA PHE A 72 10.93 11.11 -7.38
C PHE A 72 12.10 10.11 -7.50
N LEU A 73 12.64 9.91 -8.70
CA LEU A 73 13.69 8.93 -8.96
C LEU A 73 15.12 9.45 -8.73
N GLU A 74 15.41 10.69 -9.11
CA GLU A 74 16.75 11.27 -9.10
C GLU A 74 16.96 12.29 -7.96
N GLY A 75 15.88 12.81 -7.39
CA GLY A 75 15.93 13.97 -6.50
C GLY A 75 16.18 15.30 -7.23
N PRO A 76 16.12 16.43 -6.48
CA PRO A 76 16.41 17.75 -7.01
C PRO A 76 17.91 17.97 -7.24
N LYS A 77 18.26 18.72 -8.30
CA LYS A 77 19.66 19.14 -8.52
C LYS A 77 20.04 20.27 -7.56
N ILE A 78 21.33 20.43 -7.33
CA ILE A 78 21.86 21.57 -6.56
C ILE A 78 21.40 22.87 -7.25
N ALA A 79 20.79 23.76 -6.46
CA ALA A 79 20.18 25.02 -6.91
C ALA A 79 18.94 24.91 -7.81
N GLU A 80 18.26 23.77 -7.84
CA GLU A 80 16.99 23.61 -8.55
C GLU A 80 15.78 23.97 -7.67
N VAL A 81 14.91 24.86 -8.15
CA VAL A 81 13.61 25.15 -7.55
C VAL A 81 12.56 24.30 -8.25
N PHE A 82 11.76 23.56 -7.49
CA PHE A 82 10.65 22.78 -8.02
C PHE A 82 9.36 23.09 -7.27
N GLN A 83 8.24 22.99 -7.98
CA GLN A 83 6.91 23.20 -7.42
C GLN A 83 6.27 21.85 -7.16
N VAL A 84 5.90 21.59 -5.91
CA VAL A 84 5.08 20.43 -5.54
C VAL A 84 3.62 20.86 -5.66
N ARG A 85 2.81 20.10 -6.41
CA ARG A 85 1.37 20.35 -6.50
C ARG A 85 0.69 19.61 -5.36
N ASP A 86 -0.14 20.30 -4.58
CA ASP A 86 -0.97 19.62 -3.59
C ASP A 86 -2.07 18.79 -4.28
N GLN A 87 -2.42 17.65 -3.70
CA GLN A 87 -3.46 16.74 -4.23
C GLN A 87 -4.78 17.46 -4.52
N GLN A 88 -5.15 18.46 -3.71
CA GLN A 88 -6.34 19.31 -3.85
C GLN A 88 -6.41 20.07 -5.20
N GLN A 89 -5.26 20.37 -5.81
CA GLN A 89 -5.19 21.06 -7.11
C GLN A 89 -5.18 20.09 -8.29
N ARG A 90 -4.87 18.80 -8.06
CA ARG A 90 -4.87 17.75 -9.11
C ARG A 90 -6.29 17.34 -9.51
N SER A 91 -7.21 17.32 -8.56
CA SER A 91 -8.63 16.98 -8.79
C SER A 91 -9.40 18.04 -9.61
N GLN A 92 -8.78 19.19 -9.91
CA GLN A 92 -9.40 20.31 -10.63
C GLN A 92 -8.98 20.41 -12.11
N GLN A 93 -8.20 19.46 -12.63
CA GLN A 93 -7.89 19.38 -14.06
C GLN A 93 -8.70 18.25 -14.72
N PRO A 94 -9.39 18.55 -15.85
CA PRO A 94 -10.22 17.58 -16.57
C PRO A 94 -9.40 16.49 -17.26
#